data_AF-A0A7X8LE23-F1
#
_entry.id   AF-A0A7X8LE23-F1
#
_cell.length_a   1.000
_cell.length_b   1.000
_cell.length_c   1.000
_cell.angle_alpha   90.00
_cell.angle_beta   90.00
_cell.angle_gamma   90.00
#
_symmetry.space_group_name_H-M   'P 1'
#
loop_
_entity.id
_entity.type
_entity.pdbx_description
1 polymer ?
#
loop_
_entity_poly.entity_id
_entity_poly.type
_entity_poly.pdbx_seq_one_letter_code
_entity_poly.pdbx_strand_id
1 'polypeptide(L)'
;AGVGKLPTEAELNSAVSEWSRMQKSLAPSKSKITDFNTATIVYDARTGQYYYGMNKGVKLSGDTLNNTLSDILPQKSLNRYELGNCAEVDAINQALNNKANLNDLYMYTIDATTNKFRVPSNTFGTSKIACENCTSTFLGRVADIISGWNK
;
A
#
# COMPACT_ATOMS: atom_id res chain seq x y z
N ALA A 1 15.89 22.59 3.21
CA ALA A 1 14.68 22.34 2.42
C ALA A 1 13.53 22.18 3.40
N GLY A 2 12.46 22.97 3.25
CA GLY A 2 11.39 23.03 4.25
C GLY A 2 10.66 21.69 4.32
N VAL A 3 10.62 21.10 5.52
CA VAL A 3 9.77 19.94 5.79
C VAL A 3 8.33 20.44 5.65
N GLY A 4 7.66 20.06 4.56
CA GLY A 4 6.23 20.31 4.43
C GLY A 4 5.49 19.70 5.61
N LYS A 5 4.38 20.30 6.03
CA LYS A 5 3.51 19.73 7.06
C LYS A 5 3.15 18.29 6.65
N LEU A 6 3.36 17.32 7.54
CA LEU A 6 2.95 15.93 7.30
C LEU A 6 1.43 15.88 7.03
N PRO A 7 0.98 15.12 6.02
CA PRO A 7 -0.43 14.90 5.77
C PRO A 7 -1.11 14.26 6.99
N THR A 8 -2.34 14.68 7.24
CA THR A 8 -3.22 14.05 8.24
C THR A 8 -3.73 12.70 7.72
N GLU A 9 -4.20 11.84 8.63
CA GLU A 9 -4.80 10.56 8.25
C GLU A 9 -5.99 10.74 7.31
N ALA A 10 -6.79 11.79 7.50
CA ALA A 10 -7.93 12.11 6.66
C ALA A 10 -7.50 12.50 5.23
N GLU A 11 -6.41 13.26 5.07
CA GLU A 11 -5.85 13.61 3.77
C GLU A 11 -5.31 12.37 3.05
N LEU A 12 -4.58 11.51 3.75
CA LEU A 12 -4.09 10.24 3.20
C LEU A 12 -5.24 9.32 2.79
N ASN A 13 -6.28 9.21 3.64
CA ASN A 13 -7.47 8.41 3.36
C ASN A 13 -8.22 8.91 2.12
N SER A 14 -8.44 10.21 2.00
CA SER A 14 -9.12 10.79 0.82
C SER A 14 -8.32 10.50 -0.44
N ALA A 15 -7.01 10.76 -0.42
CA ALA A 15 -6.14 10.57 -1.58
C ALA A 15 -6.13 9.11 -2.06
N VAL A 16 -5.93 8.14 -1.16
CA VAL A 16 -5.91 6.72 -1.53
C VAL A 16 -7.29 6.20 -1.93
N SER A 17 -8.36 6.75 -1.35
CA SER A 17 -9.75 6.43 -1.72
C SER A 17 -10.10 6.94 -3.12
N GLU A 18 -9.72 8.16 -3.46
CA GLU A 18 -9.92 8.74 -4.79
C GLU A 18 -9.13 7.98 -5.85
N TRP A 19 -7.84 7.73 -5.59
CA TRP A 19 -7.00 6.96 -6.48
C TRP A 19 -7.54 5.54 -6.71
N SER A 20 -7.96 4.84 -5.65
CA SER A 20 -8.48 3.47 -5.78
C SER A 20 -9.81 3.42 -6.56
N ARG A 21 -10.69 4.42 -6.41
CA ARG A 21 -11.90 4.56 -7.25
C ARG A 21 -11.54 4.76 -8.72
N MET A 22 -10.58 5.64 -9.01
CA MET A 22 -10.10 5.88 -10.37
C MET A 22 -9.54 4.59 -10.98
N GLN A 23 -8.65 3.88 -10.29
CA GLN A 23 -8.10 2.60 -10.77
C GLN A 23 -9.20 1.57 -11.05
N LYS A 24 -10.23 1.50 -10.20
CA LYS A 24 -11.38 0.61 -10.42
C LYS A 24 -12.21 1.01 -11.63
N SER A 25 -12.38 2.31 -11.91
CA SER A 25 -13.09 2.76 -13.13
C SER A 25 -12.34 2.45 -14.42
N LEU A 26 -11.01 2.31 -14.35
CA LEU A 26 -10.15 1.96 -15.49
C LEU A 26 -9.99 0.44 -15.66
N ALA A 27 -10.50 -0.37 -14.73
CA ALA A 27 -10.33 -1.82 -14.78
C ALA A 27 -11.09 -2.43 -15.98
N PRO A 28 -10.48 -3.37 -16.72
CA PRO A 28 -11.07 -3.91 -17.95
C PRO A 28 -12.25 -4.85 -17.70
N SER A 29 -12.49 -5.28 -16.46
CA SER A 29 -13.60 -6.17 -16.12
C SER A 29 -13.97 -6.13 -14.64
N LYS A 30 -15.20 -6.56 -14.32
CA LYS A 30 -15.68 -6.70 -12.92
C LYS A 30 -14.83 -7.65 -12.08
N SER A 31 -14.22 -8.67 -12.70
CA SER A 31 -13.32 -9.59 -12.01
C SER A 31 -12.08 -8.85 -11.49
N LYS A 32 -11.46 -8.01 -12.34
CA LYS A 32 -10.29 -7.20 -11.94
C LYS A 32 -10.61 -6.14 -10.89
N ILE A 33 -11.82 -5.57 -10.93
CA ILE A 33 -12.30 -4.69 -9.85
C ILE A 33 -12.35 -5.46 -8.51
N THR A 34 -12.71 -6.73 -8.54
CA THR A 34 -12.87 -7.58 -7.34
C THR A 34 -11.53 -8.09 -6.81
N ASP A 35 -10.54 -8.33 -7.68
CA ASP A 35 -9.19 -8.72 -7.28
C ASP A 35 -8.48 -7.60 -6.48
N PHE A 36 -8.72 -6.35 -6.86
CA PHE A 36 -8.22 -5.17 -6.14
C PHE A 36 -9.09 -4.87 -4.91
N ASN A 37 -8.63 -5.25 -3.74
CA ASN A 37 -9.37 -5.16 -2.47
C ASN A 37 -8.59 -4.43 -1.35
N THR A 38 -7.35 -4.05 -1.59
CA THR A 38 -6.48 -3.35 -0.64
C THR A 38 -5.69 -2.31 -1.39
N ALA A 39 -5.75 -1.06 -0.94
CA ALA A 39 -5.01 0.06 -1.50
C ALA A 39 -4.13 0.69 -0.43
N THR A 40 -2.92 1.09 -0.81
CA THR A 40 -1.97 1.75 0.09
C THR A 40 -1.47 3.03 -0.54
N ILE A 41 -1.29 4.05 0.27
CA ILE A 41 -0.55 5.26 -0.07
C ILE A 41 0.70 5.35 0.81
N VAL A 42 1.82 5.75 0.20
CA VAL A 42 3.07 6.07 0.86
C VAL A 42 3.43 7.52 0.57
N TYR A 43 3.67 8.30 1.61
CA TYR A 43 4.11 9.68 1.54
C TYR A 43 5.59 9.79 1.90
N ASP A 44 6.42 10.35 1.01
CA ASP A 44 7.82 10.68 1.29
C ASP A 44 7.91 12.10 1.87
N ALA A 45 8.15 12.20 3.17
CA ALA A 45 8.23 13.49 3.87
C ALA A 45 9.41 14.36 3.45
N ARG A 46 10.43 13.78 2.83
CA ARG A 46 11.59 14.53 2.32
C ARG A 46 11.27 15.26 1.02
N THR A 47 10.43 14.68 0.16
CA THR A 47 10.14 15.21 -1.18
C THR A 47 8.70 15.71 -1.36
N GLY A 48 7.80 15.32 -0.46
CA GLY A 48 6.36 15.59 -0.58
C GLY A 48 5.64 14.71 -1.60
N GLN A 49 6.29 13.66 -2.13
CA GLN A 49 5.71 12.78 -3.14
C GLN A 49 4.79 11.72 -2.52
N TYR A 50 3.79 11.30 -3.30
CA TYR A 50 2.87 10.21 -2.95
C TYR A 50 3.05 9.04 -3.93
N TYR A 51 3.14 7.83 -3.38
CA TYR A 51 3.22 6.58 -4.13
C TYR A 51 2.03 5.70 -3.76
N TYR A 52 1.39 5.09 -4.75
CA TYR A 52 0.15 4.36 -4.56
C TYR A 52 0.32 2.90 -4.97
N GLY A 53 -0.07 2.00 -4.07
CA GLY A 53 0.01 0.56 -4.28
C GLY A 53 -1.36 -0.10 -4.25
N MET A 54 -1.48 -1.18 -5.01
CA MET A 54 -2.67 -2.04 -5.01
C MET A 54 -2.27 -3.50 -4.85
N ASN A 55 -3.07 -4.28 -4.14
CA ASN A 55 -2.85 -5.73 -4.08
C ASN A 55 -3.13 -6.34 -5.46
N LYS A 56 -2.25 -7.24 -5.94
CA LYS A 56 -2.24 -7.56 -7.37
C LYS A 56 -2.45 -8.98 -7.84
N GLY A 57 -2.63 -10.05 -7.08
CA GLY A 57 -2.66 -11.39 -7.68
C GLY A 57 -1.50 -11.62 -8.68
N VAL A 58 -0.26 -11.41 -8.22
CA VAL A 58 1.01 -11.66 -8.90
C VAL A 58 1.40 -10.66 -10.01
N LYS A 59 2.68 -10.22 -9.93
CA LYS A 59 3.41 -9.18 -10.68
C LYS A 59 3.27 -7.75 -10.13
N LEU A 60 4.31 -7.36 -9.39
CA LEU A 60 4.73 -5.97 -9.19
C LEU A 60 4.69 -5.27 -10.55
N SER A 61 3.95 -4.18 -10.64
CA SER A 61 3.53 -3.64 -11.92
C SER A 61 4.69 -3.08 -12.73
N GLY A 62 5.15 -3.75 -13.79
CA GLY A 62 6.07 -3.19 -14.79
C GLY A 62 7.46 -2.76 -14.30
N ASP A 63 7.64 -2.62 -12.99
CA ASP A 63 8.81 -2.10 -12.31
C ASP A 63 9.59 -3.25 -11.69
N THR A 64 10.90 -3.23 -11.94
CA THR A 64 11.84 -4.14 -11.29
C THR A 64 11.70 -4.01 -9.77
N LEU A 65 11.63 -5.16 -9.08
CA LEU A 65 11.67 -5.19 -7.62
C LEU A 65 12.97 -4.52 -7.17
N ASN A 66 12.85 -3.51 -6.31
CA ASN A 66 14.00 -2.80 -5.78
C ASN A 66 14.85 -3.73 -4.92
N ASN A 67 16.18 -3.70 -5.09
CA ASN A 67 17.10 -4.57 -4.33
C ASN A 67 16.93 -4.41 -2.82
N THR A 68 16.79 -3.18 -2.32
CA THR A 68 16.56 -2.94 -0.89
C THR A 68 15.29 -3.63 -0.41
N LEU A 69 14.23 -3.62 -1.21
CA LEU A 69 12.98 -4.29 -0.86
C LEU A 69 13.12 -5.81 -0.92
N SER A 70 13.82 -6.33 -1.92
CA SER A 70 14.14 -7.76 -2.03
C SER A 70 14.90 -8.29 -0.81
N ASP A 71 15.80 -7.48 -0.24
CA ASP A 71 16.64 -7.87 0.90
C ASP A 71 15.88 -7.88 2.24
N ILE A 72 14.85 -7.05 2.38
CA ILE A 72 14.08 -6.91 3.63
C ILE A 72 12.76 -7.68 3.66
N LEU A 73 12.31 -8.18 2.50
CA LEU A 73 11.17 -9.09 2.45
C LEU A 73 11.51 -10.42 3.15
N PRO A 74 10.53 -11.09 3.79
CA PRO A 74 10.76 -12.39 4.39
C PRO A 74 11.23 -13.40 3.33
N GLN A 75 12.11 -14.33 3.70
CA GLN A 75 12.53 -15.40 2.77
C GLN A 75 11.38 -16.34 2.38
N LYS A 76 10.38 -16.47 3.25
CA LYS A 76 9.16 -17.26 3.04
C LYS A 76 7.96 -16.46 3.52
N SER A 77 6.83 -16.65 2.86
CA SER A 77 5.59 -16.01 3.33
C SER A 77 5.25 -16.48 4.74
N LEU A 78 4.92 -15.53 5.59
CA LEU A 78 4.44 -15.70 6.97
C LEU A 78 2.93 -15.92 7.02
N ASN A 79 2.25 -15.85 5.88
CA ASN A 79 0.81 -16.07 5.76
C ASN A 79 0.47 -16.81 4.46
N ARG A 80 -0.83 -16.93 4.15
CA ARG A 80 -1.31 -17.64 2.96
C ARG A 80 -1.11 -16.89 1.64
N TYR A 81 -0.65 -15.65 1.66
CA TYR A 81 -0.51 -14.82 0.46
C TYR A 81 0.92 -14.86 -0.04
N GLU A 82 1.10 -14.79 -1.36
CA GLU A 82 2.44 -14.70 -1.96
C GLU A 82 3.14 -13.39 -1.57
N LEU A 83 4.46 -13.47 -1.40
CA LEU A 83 5.31 -12.31 -1.13
C LEU A 83 5.27 -11.33 -2.31
N GLY A 84 5.30 -10.05 -2.01
CA GLY A 84 5.25 -8.99 -3.03
C GLY A 84 3.86 -8.74 -3.63
N ASN A 85 2.83 -9.47 -3.21
CA ASN A 85 1.46 -9.26 -3.70
C ASN A 85 0.70 -8.13 -2.97
N CYS A 86 1.29 -7.61 -1.91
CA CYS A 86 0.61 -6.69 -0.98
C CYS A 86 0.67 -5.25 -1.52
N ALA A 87 -0.38 -4.48 -1.27
CA ALA A 87 -0.46 -3.08 -1.73
C ALA A 87 0.67 -2.23 -1.12
N GLU A 88 1.06 -2.53 0.11
CA GLU A 88 2.16 -1.92 0.84
C GLU A 88 3.49 -2.13 0.12
N VAL A 89 3.73 -3.36 -0.35
CA VAL A 89 4.97 -3.69 -1.08
C VAL A 89 5.01 -2.97 -2.42
N ASP A 90 3.87 -2.89 -3.13
CA ASP A 90 3.76 -2.17 -4.40
C ASP A 90 4.07 -0.66 -4.24
N ALA A 91 3.49 -0.02 -3.22
CA ALA A 91 3.72 1.41 -2.94
C ALA A 91 5.17 1.69 -2.54
N ILE A 92 5.75 0.87 -1.65
CA ILE A 92 7.15 1.03 -1.22
C ILE A 92 8.12 0.74 -2.36
N ASN A 93 7.85 -0.24 -3.22
CA ASN A 93 8.68 -0.53 -4.38
C ASN A 93 8.79 0.69 -5.31
N GLN A 94 7.66 1.33 -5.61
CA GLN A 94 7.63 2.56 -6.41
C GLN A 94 8.40 3.71 -5.75
N ALA A 95 8.28 3.88 -4.43
CA ALA A 95 9.02 4.88 -3.67
C ALA A 95 10.53 4.66 -3.76
N LEU A 96 10.98 3.42 -3.53
CA LEU A 96 12.40 3.07 -3.56
C LEU A 96 13.00 3.16 -4.98
N ASN A 97 12.24 2.78 -6.01
CA ASN A 97 12.65 2.96 -7.40
C ASN A 97 12.79 4.46 -7.78
N ASN A 98 12.05 5.34 -7.10
CA ASN A 98 12.24 6.79 -7.16
C ASN A 98 13.28 7.33 -6.17
N LYS A 99 14.13 6.45 -5.61
CA LYS A 99 15.22 6.81 -4.70
C LYS A 99 14.74 7.47 -3.40
N ALA A 100 13.50 7.19 -2.99
CA ALA A 100 13.04 7.55 -1.66
C ALA A 100 13.78 6.73 -0.59
N ASN A 101 13.85 7.26 0.63
CA ASN A 101 14.47 6.59 1.76
C ASN A 101 13.37 6.05 2.67
N LEU A 102 13.41 4.76 3.04
CA LEU A 102 12.41 4.12 3.89
C LEU A 102 12.10 4.92 5.17
N ASN A 103 13.14 5.47 5.80
CA ASN A 103 13.02 6.21 7.07
C ASN A 103 12.27 7.55 6.92
N ASP A 104 12.00 7.99 5.69
CA ASP A 104 11.22 9.21 5.40
C ASP A 104 9.78 8.87 4.95
N LEU A 105 9.41 7.59 4.89
CA LEU A 105 8.14 7.12 4.33
C LEU A 105 7.07 6.91 5.40
N TYR A 106 5.90 7.51 5.17
CA TYR A 106 4.69 7.33 5.98
C TYR A 106 3.66 6.55 5.18
N MET A 107 3.13 5.47 5.73
CA MET A 107 2.25 4.56 4.99
C MET A 107 0.84 4.51 5.57
N TYR A 108 -0.16 4.46 4.70
CA TYR A 108 -1.56 4.31 5.09
C TYR A 108 -2.29 3.36 4.14
N THR A 109 -2.94 2.35 4.69
CA THR A 109 -3.63 1.28 3.93
C THR A 109 -5.12 1.29 4.22
N ILE A 110 -5.93 1.10 3.17
CA ILE A 110 -7.39 0.98 3.26
C ILE A 110 -7.89 -0.31 2.63
N ASP A 111 -9.09 -0.72 3.04
CA ASP A 111 -9.90 -1.67 2.28
C ASP A 111 -10.47 -0.98 1.03
N ALA A 112 -10.21 -1.57 -0.13
CA ALA A 112 -10.71 -1.11 -1.43
C ALA A 112 -11.87 -1.96 -1.95
N THR A 113 -12.45 -2.84 -1.13
CA THR A 113 -13.55 -3.72 -1.54
C THR A 113 -14.82 -2.92 -1.77
N THR A 114 -15.33 -2.93 -3.00
CA THR A 114 -16.57 -2.25 -3.39
C THR A 114 -17.74 -3.22 -3.58
N ASN A 115 -17.49 -4.53 -3.52
CA ASN A 115 -18.49 -5.55 -3.78
C ASN A 115 -19.23 -5.98 -2.51
N LYS A 116 -20.50 -5.57 -2.41
CA LYS A 116 -21.44 -5.90 -1.33
C LYS A 116 -21.71 -7.40 -1.15
N PHE A 117 -21.38 -8.23 -2.14
CA PHE A 117 -21.54 -9.68 -2.07
C PHE A 117 -20.36 -10.40 -1.40
N ARG A 118 -19.18 -9.76 -1.30
CA ARG A 118 -18.02 -10.32 -0.58
C ARG A 118 -17.93 -9.89 0.88
N VAL A 119 -18.52 -8.75 1.22
CA VAL A 119 -18.57 -8.21 2.58
C VAL A 119 -19.97 -7.70 2.87
N PRO A 120 -20.61 -8.15 3.97
CA PRO A 120 -21.99 -7.77 4.31
C PRO A 120 -22.16 -6.28 4.61
N SER A 121 -21.07 -5.54 4.81
CA SER A 121 -21.00 -4.10 5.01
C SER A 121 -19.98 -3.46 4.06
N ASN A 122 -20.27 -2.25 3.56
CA ASN A 122 -19.31 -1.51 2.73
C ASN A 122 -18.11 -1.08 3.59
N THR A 123 -17.00 -1.79 3.46
CA THR A 123 -15.73 -1.49 4.15
C THR A 123 -14.82 -0.58 3.32
N PHE A 124 -15.25 -0.15 2.13
CA PHE A 124 -14.44 0.73 1.29
C PHE A 124 -13.99 1.98 2.05
N GLY A 125 -12.68 2.25 2.03
CA GLY A 125 -12.07 3.41 2.67
C GLY A 125 -11.81 3.24 4.17
N THR A 126 -12.20 2.13 4.79
CA THR A 126 -11.81 1.87 6.18
C THR A 126 -10.32 1.54 6.25
N SER A 127 -9.64 2.09 7.25
CA SER A 127 -8.26 1.72 7.59
C SER A 127 -8.13 0.20 7.68
N LYS A 128 -7.03 -0.32 7.12
CA LYS A 128 -6.74 -1.75 7.11
C LYS A 128 -5.35 -2.00 7.67
N ILE A 129 -5.29 -2.98 8.57
CA ILE A 129 -4.03 -3.44 9.15
C ILE A 129 -3.21 -4.17 8.09
N ALA A 130 -1.92 -3.87 8.06
CA ALA A 130 -0.98 -4.54 7.16
C ALA A 130 -0.87 -6.04 7.48
N CYS A 131 -0.76 -6.88 6.47
CA CYS A 131 -0.59 -8.32 6.69
C CYS A 131 0.74 -8.64 7.41
N GLU A 132 0.91 -9.88 7.89
CA GLU A 132 2.08 -10.34 8.64
C GLU A 132 3.39 -10.15 7.86
N ASN A 133 3.37 -10.41 6.55
CA ASN A 133 4.53 -10.16 5.68
C ASN A 133 4.93 -8.68 5.70
N CYS A 134 3.97 -7.78 5.47
CA CYS A 134 4.22 -6.35 5.41
C CYS A 134 4.56 -5.76 6.78
N THR A 135 3.91 -6.23 7.83
CA THR A 135 4.22 -5.88 9.22
C THR A 135 5.67 -6.26 9.53
N SER A 136 6.08 -7.51 9.29
CA SER A 136 7.45 -7.97 9.52
C SER A 136 8.49 -7.23 8.67
N THR A 137 8.11 -6.76 7.47
CA THR A 137 9.00 -6.02 6.57
C THR A 137 9.13 -4.55 6.95
N PHE A 138 8.05 -3.87 7.31
CA PHE A 138 8.05 -2.41 7.43
C PHE A 138 8.07 -1.91 8.87
N LEU A 139 7.73 -2.74 9.87
CA LEU A 139 7.76 -2.35 11.27
C LEU A 139 9.17 -1.95 11.71
N GLY A 140 9.30 -0.70 12.16
CA GLY A 140 10.57 -0.10 12.55
C GLY A 140 11.53 0.19 11.39
N ARG A 141 11.11 0.04 10.13
CA ARG A 141 11.91 0.35 8.93
C ARG A 141 11.37 1.54 8.13
N VAL A 142 10.06 1.80 8.20
CA VAL A 142 9.47 3.04 7.67
C VAL A 142 9.32 4.08 8.79
N ALA A 143 9.09 5.35 8.44
CA ALA A 143 8.90 6.41 9.43
C ALA A 143 7.68 6.13 10.32
N ASP A 144 6.55 5.78 9.70
CA ASP A 144 5.35 5.33 10.41
C ASP A 144 4.38 4.55 9.51
N ILE A 145 3.55 3.69 10.11
CA ILE A 145 2.36 3.12 9.47
C ILE A 145 1.13 3.57 10.25
N ILE A 146 0.39 4.47 9.61
CA ILE A 146 -0.71 5.20 10.20
C ILE A 146 -1.98 4.31 10.30
N SER A 147 -2.16 3.34 9.41
CA SER A 147 -3.34 2.45 9.42
C SER A 147 -3.28 1.32 10.45
N GLY A 148 -2.22 1.23 11.27
CA GLY A 148 -2.05 0.26 12.35
C GLY A 148 -1.27 -1.01 11.98
N TRP A 149 -1.12 -1.92 12.96
CA TRP A 149 -0.24 -3.11 12.88
C TRP A 149 -0.92 -4.39 13.40
N ASN A 150 -0.53 -5.53 12.83
CA ASN A 150 -0.71 -6.81 13.53
C ASN A 150 0.27 -6.83 14.70
N LYS A 151 -0.23 -7.02 15.93
CA LYS A 151 0.58 -7.15 17.15
C LYS A 151 1.00 -8.59 17.38
#